data_AF-A0AA49Q6J1-F1
#
_entry.id   AF-A0AA49Q6J1-F1
#
_cell.length_a   1.000
_cell.length_b   1.000
_cell.length_c   1.000
_cell.angle_alpha   90.00
_cell.angle_beta   90.00
_cell.angle_gamma   90.00
#
_symmetry.space_group_name_H-M   'P 1'
#
loop_
_entity.id
_entity.type
_entity.pdbx_description
1 polymer ?
#
loop_
_entity_poly.entity_id
_entity_poly.type
_entity_poly.pdbx_seq_one_letter_code
_entity_poly.pdbx_strand_id
1 'polypeptide(L)' 'MSERDAMICRACGKQERASEGYPCESCGTFICQICVLKGVTLCASCQAAEDAKDADEDA' A
#
# COMPACT_ATOMS: atom_id res chain seq x y z
N MET A 1 26.48 4.90 -10.40
CA MET A 1 25.79 3.60 -10.39
C MET A 1 24.68 3.72 -9.35
N SER A 2 23.45 4.01 -9.75
CA SER A 2 22.30 4.05 -8.83
C SER A 2 21.58 2.72 -8.96
N GLU A 3 22.01 1.80 -8.11
CA GLU A 3 21.58 0.42 -8.09
C GLU A 3 20.16 0.34 -7.51
N ARG A 4 19.18 0.25 -8.40
CA ARG A 4 17.93 -0.49 -8.19
C ARG A 4 17.18 -0.17 -6.89
N ASP A 5 16.76 1.08 -6.71
CA ASP A 5 15.67 1.46 -5.79
C ASP A 5 14.33 0.90 -6.31
N ALA A 6 14.22 -0.41 -6.47
CA ALA A 6 13.01 -1.10 -6.88
C ALA A 6 12.45 -1.83 -5.66
N MET A 7 11.35 -1.31 -5.11
CA MET A 7 10.63 -1.93 -3.99
C MET A 7 9.33 -2.56 -4.46
N ILE A 8 8.94 -3.64 -3.79
CA ILE A 8 7.69 -4.33 -4.05
C ILE A 8 6.58 -3.62 -3.29
N CYS A 9 5.59 -3.09 -4.02
CA CYS A 9 4.39 -2.52 -3.44
C CYS A 9 3.61 -3.58 -2.67
N ARG A 10 3.32 -3.34 -1.39
CA ARG A 10 2.57 -4.29 -0.55
C ARG A 10 1.05 -4.16 -0.70
N ALA A 11 0.58 -3.23 -1.51
CA ALA A 11 -0.82 -3.16 -1.92
C ALA A 11 -1.09 -4.02 -3.17
N CYS A 12 -0.26 -3.91 -4.22
CA CYS A 12 -0.50 -4.59 -5.51
C CYS A 12 0.53 -5.66 -5.90
N GLY A 13 1.61 -5.84 -5.14
CA GLY A 13 2.65 -6.83 -5.41
C GLY A 13 3.58 -6.52 -6.58
N LYS A 14 3.42 -5.37 -7.25
CA LYS A 14 4.31 -4.95 -8.35
C LYS A 14 5.59 -4.33 -7.82
N GLN A 15 6.67 -4.56 -8.54
CA GLN A 15 7.98 -4.00 -8.24
C GLN A 15 8.10 -2.65 -8.94
N GLU A 16 8.22 -1.58 -8.16
CA GLU A 16 8.16 -0.17 -8.61
C GLU A 16 9.30 0.63 -7.99
N ARG A 17 9.53 1.86 -8.45
CA ARG A 17 10.59 2.70 -7.88
C ARG A 17 10.28 3.09 -6.43
N ALA A 18 11.17 2.72 -5.52
CA ALA A 18 11.09 3.05 -4.10
C ALA A 18 11.08 4.57 -3.86
N SER A 19 11.82 5.33 -4.68
CA SER A 19 11.89 6.79 -4.59
C SER A 19 10.58 7.52 -4.91
N GLU A 20 9.62 6.86 -5.56
CA GLU A 20 8.33 7.46 -5.97
C GLU A 20 7.16 6.92 -5.13
N GLY A 21 7.35 5.95 -4.25
CA GLY A 21 6.26 5.39 -3.45
C GLY A 21 6.03 6.12 -2.12
N TYR A 22 4.89 5.82 -1.52
CA TYR A 22 4.41 6.41 -0.27
C TYR A 22 4.23 5.31 0.79
N PRO A 23 4.38 5.65 2.08
CA PRO A 23 4.13 4.71 3.16
C PRO A 23 2.62 4.49 3.36
N CYS A 24 2.25 3.26 3.75
CA CYS A 24 0.93 2.90 4.23
C CYS A 24 0.60 3.70 5.50
N GLU A 25 -0.60 4.26 5.59
CA GLU A 25 -0.99 5.09 6.74
C GLU A 25 -1.13 4.32 8.05
N SER A 26 -1.40 3.01 7.99
CA SER A 26 -1.57 2.18 9.18
C SER A 26 -0.26 1.56 9.69
N CYS A 27 0.62 1.09 8.80
CA CYS A 27 1.81 0.32 9.19
C CYS A 27 3.13 0.81 8.59
N GLY A 28 3.13 1.92 7.83
CA GLY A 28 4.33 2.50 7.23
C GLY A 28 4.93 1.71 6.06
N THR A 29 4.27 0.65 5.62
CA THR A 29 4.77 -0.23 4.55
C THR A 29 4.74 0.44 3.18
N PHE A 30 5.72 0.16 2.31
CA PHE A 30 5.80 0.73 0.96
C PHE A 30 4.59 0.43 0.06
N ILE A 31 4.01 1.49 -0.49
CA ILE A 31 2.94 1.49 -1.51
C ILE A 31 3.44 2.28 -2.72
N CYS A 32 3.28 1.74 -3.93
CA CYS A 32 3.72 2.44 -5.14
C CYS A 32 2.83 3.65 -5.48
N GLN A 33 3.40 4.63 -6.19
CA GLN A 33 2.67 5.84 -6.62
C GLN A 33 1.39 5.51 -7.38
N ILE A 34 1.37 4.46 -8.21
CA ILE A 34 0.18 4.05 -8.98
C ILE A 34 -0.98 3.67 -8.06
N CYS A 35 -0.71 2.95 -6.96
CA CYS A 35 -1.74 2.61 -5.97
C CYS A 35 -2.26 3.88 -5.30
N VAL A 36 -1.36 4.79 -4.92
CA VAL A 36 -1.72 6.07 -4.31
C VAL A 36 -2.56 6.93 -5.26
N LEU A 37 -2.23 6.96 -6.56
CA LEU A 37 -3.01 7.66 -7.59
C LEU A 37 -4.42 7.07 -7.78
N LYS A 38 -4.61 5.79 -7.44
CA LYS A 38 -5.92 5.14 -7.39
C LYS A 38 -6.68 5.41 -6.09
N GLY A 39 -6.10 6.17 -5.15
CA GLY A 39 -6.66 6.43 -3.83
C GLY A 39 -6.32 5.36 -2.78
N VAL A 40 -5.39 4.44 -3.08
CA VAL A 40 -4.99 3.41 -2.11
C VAL A 40 -3.96 3.99 -1.15
N THR A 41 -4.36 4.22 0.11
CA THR A 41 -3.49 4.71 1.19
C THR A 41 -3.07 3.60 2.16
N LEU A 42 -3.69 2.43 2.07
CA LEU A 42 -3.44 1.27 2.92
C LEU A 42 -2.85 0.10 2.11
N CYS A 43 -1.96 -0.69 2.73
CA CYS A 43 -1.48 -1.93 2.13
C CYS A 43 -2.59 -3.00 2.14
N ALA A 44 -2.44 -4.06 1.35
CA ALA A 44 -3.48 -5.09 1.22
C ALA A 44 -3.90 -5.70 2.57
N SER A 45 -2.95 -5.88 3.49
CA SER A 45 -3.23 -6.40 4.84
C SER A 45 -4.01 -5.41 5.70
N CYS A 46 -3.64 -4.12 5.67
CA CYS A 46 -4.36 -3.09 6.43
C CYS A 46 -5.76 -2.85 5.83
N GLN A 47 -5.87 -2.79 4.51
CA GLN A 47 -7.16 -2.64 3.84
C GLN A 47 -8.12 -3.80 4.18
N ALA A 48 -7.62 -5.04 4.22
CA ALA A 48 -8.42 -6.20 4.61
C ALA A 48 -8.85 -6.16 6.09
N ALA A 49 -8.02 -5.60 6.98
CA ALA A 49 -8.39 -5.43 8.38
C ALA A 49 -9.47 -4.36 8.58
N GLU A 50 -9.45 -3.30 7.79
CA GLU A 50 -10.49 -2.26 7.80
C GLU A 50 -11.80 -2.77 7.19
N ASP A 51 -11.74 -3.49 6.08
CA ASP A 51 -12.92 -4.14 5.44
C ASP A 51 -13.60 -5.13 6.40
N ALA A 52 -12.81 -5.87 7.18
CA ALA A 52 -13.32 -6.78 8.21
C ALA A 52 -13.96 -6.08 9.42
N LYS A 53 -13.62 -4.80 9.69
CA LYS A 53 -14.23 -4.02 10.77
C LYS A 53 -15.56 -3.37 10.35
N ASP A 54 -15.66 -2.91 9.11
CA ASP A 54 -16.88 -2.30 8.57
C ASP A 54 -18.04 -3.33 8.48
N ALA A 55 -17.72 -4.62 8.33
CA ALA A 55 -18.71 -5.69 8.26
C ALA A 55 -19.41 -6.05 9.60
N ASP A 56 -18.95 -5.52 10.74
CA ASP A 56 -19.54 -5.78 12.07
C ASP A 56 -20.40 -4.60 12.58
N GLU A 57 -20.32 -3.42 11.95
CA GLU A 57 -21.00 -2.19 12.42
C GLU A 57 -22.36 -1.91 11.75
N ASP A 58 -22.92 -2.91 11.03
CA ASP A 58 -24.31 -2.93 10.53
C ASP A 58 -25.06 -4.17 11.08
N ALA A 59 -25.03 -4.36 12.41
CA ALA A 59 -25.76 -5.43 13.11
C ALA A 59 -26.58 -4.89 14.29
#